data_AF-A0A0A9W7R4-F1
#
_entry.id   AF-A0A0A9W7R4-F1
#
_cell.length_a   1.000
_cell.length_b   1.000
_cell.length_c   1.000
_cell.angle_alpha   90.00
_cell.angle_beta   90.00
_cell.angle_gamma   90.00
#
_symmetry.space_group_name_H-M   'P 1'
#
loop_
_entity.id
_entity.type
_entity.pdbx_description
1 polymer ?
#
loop_
_entity_poly.entity_id
_entity_poly.type
_entity_poly.pdbx_seq_one_letter_code
_entity_poly.pdbx_strand_id
1 'polypeptide(L)'
;MLKETPDIDRHTRWSEVKKKMDSDPRYKAVESSLQREDWFREHIKRLKEERKREKEGGRSSREERKERKEKESRKERSSKSRKSEEKENSKEKEEEEDNEMDVDGEVEDEESAKEREEKEAQEKQARVEASLREREKEVQRTLAVHLRDRDTEREHHKHDEAVQHFNALLADLVSLLSNLDLFIYFSRNLLMSRNSQLVVLNNSCGIRINNIFSFS
;
A
#
# COMPACT_ATOMS: atom_id res chain seq x y z
N MET A 1 21.19 24.86 1.27
CA MET A 1 21.31 24.67 2.73
C MET A 1 21.05 23.23 3.19
N LEU A 2 19.82 22.69 3.20
CA LEU A 2 19.55 21.33 3.74
C LEU A 2 20.30 20.19 3.01
N LYS A 3 20.54 20.33 1.71
CA LYS A 3 21.33 19.37 0.92
C LYS A 3 22.85 19.56 1.05
N GLU A 4 23.30 20.72 1.55
CA GLU A 4 24.72 21.08 1.69
C GLU A 4 25.29 20.60 3.02
N THR A 5 24.45 20.17 3.96
CA THR A 5 24.83 19.60 5.26
C THR A 5 24.81 18.07 5.17
N PRO A 6 25.97 17.40 4.96
CA PRO A 6 26.04 15.95 4.76
C PRO A 6 25.70 15.13 6.03
N ASP A 7 25.64 15.76 7.20
CA ASP A 7 25.34 15.12 8.48
C ASP A 7 23.84 14.81 8.70
N ILE A 8 22.97 15.17 7.75
CA ILE A 8 21.53 14.93 7.87
C ILE A 8 21.20 13.53 7.32
N ASP A 9 21.04 12.57 8.24
CA ASP A 9 20.54 11.22 7.94
C ASP A 9 19.01 11.16 8.05
N ARG A 10 18.43 10.08 7.51
CA ARG A 10 17.02 9.72 7.60
C ARG A 10 16.43 9.79 9.04
N HIS A 11 17.25 9.56 10.07
CA HIS A 11 16.79 9.53 11.46
C HIS A 11 17.16 10.80 12.24
N THR A 12 17.80 11.78 11.61
CA THR A 12 18.17 13.03 12.26
C THR A 12 16.92 13.77 12.73
N ARG A 13 17.00 14.32 13.95
CA ARG A 13 15.88 15.05 14.56
C ARG A 13 15.96 16.54 14.24
N TRP A 14 14.81 17.18 14.08
CA TRP A 14 14.71 18.61 13.79
C TRP A 14 15.50 19.49 14.77
N SER A 15 15.50 19.13 16.07
CA SER A 15 16.21 19.86 17.12
C SER A 15 17.73 19.94 16.91
N GLU A 16 18.33 18.94 16.28
CA GLU A 16 19.78 18.91 16.00
C GLU A 16 20.11 19.77 14.77
N VAL A 17 19.24 19.72 13.76
CA VAL A 17 19.38 20.48 12.51
C VAL A 17 19.11 21.96 12.72
N LYS A 18 18.12 22.29 13.55
CA LYS A 18 17.80 23.65 13.97
C LYS A 18 19.00 24.36 14.58
N LYS A 19 19.75 23.70 15.48
CA LYS A 19 20.96 24.27 16.11
C LYS A 19 22.12 24.48 15.14
N LYS A 20 22.19 23.71 14.06
CA LYS A 20 23.23 23.86 13.03
C LYS A 20 22.89 24.94 12.00
N MET A 21 21.60 25.21 11.79
CA MET A 21 21.11 26.11 10.74
C MET A 21 20.62 27.47 11.27
N ASP A 22 20.44 27.65 12.58
CA ASP A 22 19.97 28.89 13.18
C ASP A 22 20.83 30.13 12.85
N SER A 23 22.08 29.89 12.47
CA SER A 23 23.07 30.90 12.14
C SER A 23 23.08 31.27 10.65
N ASP A 24 22.48 30.47 9.75
CA ASP A 24 22.49 30.73 8.30
C ASP A 24 21.47 31.83 7.93
N PRO A 25 21.87 32.89 7.19
CA PRO A 25 20.97 33.94 6.74
C PRO A 25 19.73 33.44 5.96
N ARG A 26 19.89 32.38 5.15
CA ARG A 26 18.80 31.77 4.38
C ARG A 26 17.81 31.01 5.27
N TYR A 27 18.18 30.65 6.50
CA TYR A 27 17.31 30.03 7.50
C TYR A 27 16.53 31.11 8.24
N LYS A 28 17.19 32.21 8.61
CA LYS A 28 16.56 33.37 9.25
C LYS A 28 15.55 34.08 8.35
N ALA A 29 15.77 34.09 7.03
CA ALA A 29 14.86 34.68 6.04
C ALA A 29 13.47 34.03 5.99
N VAL A 30 13.31 32.81 6.51
CA VAL A 30 12.02 32.11 6.52
C VAL A 30 11.35 32.35 7.86
N GLU A 31 10.44 33.31 8.01
CA GLU A 31 9.94 33.68 9.35
C GLU A 31 9.05 32.61 10.01
N SER A 32 8.39 31.77 9.21
CA SER A 32 7.51 30.70 9.70
C SER A 32 8.31 29.49 10.19
N SER A 33 8.25 29.23 11.50
CA SER A 33 8.87 28.03 12.09
C SER A 33 8.27 26.73 11.56
N LEU A 34 6.98 26.72 11.20
CA LEU A 34 6.29 25.55 10.64
C LEU A 34 6.84 25.23 9.26
N GLN A 35 6.96 26.25 8.41
CA GLN A 35 7.47 26.09 7.04
C GLN A 35 8.92 25.58 7.01
N ARG A 36 9.76 26.02 7.95
CA ARG A 36 11.12 25.49 8.11
C ARG A 36 11.11 23.99 8.46
N GLU A 37 10.21 23.57 9.33
CA GLU A 37 10.08 22.18 9.75
C GLU A 37 9.47 21.29 8.66
N ASP A 38 8.52 21.80 7.88
CA ASP A 38 7.92 21.09 6.76
C ASP A 38 8.94 20.78 5.67
N TRP A 39 9.78 21.75 5.30
CA TRP A 39 10.88 21.53 4.35
C TRP A 39 11.91 20.52 4.87
N PHE A 40 12.15 20.49 6.18
CA PHE A 40 13.00 19.47 6.79
C PHE A 40 12.37 18.08 6.71
N ARG A 41 11.08 17.95 7.07
CA ARG A 41 10.34 16.68 6.98
C ARG A 41 10.28 16.16 5.54
N GLU A 42 10.07 17.06 4.58
CA GLU A 42 10.12 16.73 3.15
C GLU A 42 11.51 16.25 2.73
N HIS A 43 12.57 16.89 3.21
CA HIS A 43 13.94 16.47 2.94
C HIS A 43 14.26 15.07 3.49
N ILE A 44 13.87 14.79 4.74
CA ILE A 44 14.00 13.45 5.34
C ILE A 44 13.15 12.41 4.60
N LYS A 45 11.94 12.77 4.17
CA LYS A 45 11.06 11.91 3.36
C LYS A 45 11.71 11.57 2.02
N ARG A 46 12.37 12.54 1.36
CA ARG A 46 13.09 12.30 0.11
C ARG A 46 14.25 11.31 0.28
N LEU A 47 15.04 11.43 1.36
CA LEU A 47 16.12 10.48 1.69
C LEU A 47 15.58 9.07 2.00
N LYS A 48 14.40 8.97 2.62
CA LYS A 48 13.66 7.70 2.83
C LYS A 48 13.27 7.05 1.50
N GLU A 49 12.67 7.84 0.62
CA GLU A 49 12.19 7.37 -0.68
C GLU A 49 13.33 6.96 -1.60
N GLU A 50 14.44 7.69 -1.61
CA GLU A 50 15.61 7.37 -2.43
C GLU A 50 16.18 5.99 -2.07
N ARG A 51 16.42 5.73 -0.78
CA ARG A 51 16.85 4.39 -0.32
C ARG A 51 15.82 3.30 -0.64
N LYS A 52 14.52 3.63 -0.58
CA LYS A 52 13.45 2.68 -0.92
C LYS A 52 13.47 2.34 -2.42
N ARG A 53 13.63 3.35 -3.28
CA ARG A 53 13.72 3.19 -4.74
C ARG A 53 14.94 2.37 -5.16
N GLU A 54 16.09 2.55 -4.52
CA GLU A 54 17.27 1.71 -4.75
C GLU A 54 17.01 0.24 -4.40
N LYS A 55 16.34 -0.01 -3.27
CA LYS A 55 16.00 -1.36 -2.82
C LYS A 55 14.95 -2.03 -3.71
N GLU A 56 13.96 -1.29 -4.17
CA GLU A 56 12.92 -1.78 -5.08
C GLU A 56 13.45 -2.00 -6.50
N GLY A 57 14.28 -1.09 -7.02
CA GLY A 57 14.97 -1.24 -8.30
C GLY A 57 15.88 -2.46 -8.33
N GLY A 58 16.63 -2.72 -7.25
CA GLY A 58 17.47 -3.92 -7.13
C GLY A 58 16.67 -5.23 -7.10
N ARG A 59 15.47 -5.22 -6.50
CA ARG A 59 14.55 -6.37 -6.53
C ARG A 59 13.97 -6.60 -7.92
N SER A 60 13.45 -5.54 -8.54
CA SER A 60 12.90 -5.59 -9.89
C SER A 60 13.92 -6.08 -10.91
N SER A 61 15.15 -5.57 -10.87
CA SER A 61 16.25 -6.02 -11.75
C SER A 61 16.63 -7.49 -11.50
N ARG A 62 16.61 -7.95 -10.24
CA ARG A 62 16.87 -9.36 -9.91
C ARG A 62 15.76 -10.29 -10.37
N GLU A 63 14.51 -9.86 -10.29
CA GLU A 63 13.32 -10.57 -10.79
C GLU A 63 13.41 -10.72 -12.31
N GLU A 64 13.67 -9.61 -13.02
CA GLU A 64 13.79 -9.60 -14.48
C GLU A 64 14.93 -10.53 -14.96
N ARG A 65 16.06 -10.54 -14.25
CA ARG A 65 17.18 -11.44 -14.55
C ARG A 65 16.82 -12.92 -14.35
N LYS A 66 16.02 -13.25 -13.33
CA LYS A 66 15.54 -14.63 -13.12
C LYS A 66 14.59 -15.05 -14.22
N GLU A 67 13.65 -14.18 -14.59
CA GLU A 67 12.65 -14.46 -15.62
C GLU A 67 13.31 -14.68 -17.00
N ARG A 68 14.34 -13.88 -17.34
CA ARG A 68 15.13 -14.09 -18.56
C ARG A 68 15.80 -15.46 -18.58
N LYS A 69 16.46 -15.87 -17.48
CA LYS A 69 17.09 -17.20 -17.36
C LYS A 69 16.07 -18.34 -17.46
N GLU A 70 14.88 -18.16 -16.88
CA GLU A 70 13.83 -19.16 -16.95
C GLU A 70 13.31 -19.32 -18.39
N LYS A 71 13.07 -18.21 -19.10
CA LYS A 71 12.66 -18.23 -20.51
C LYS A 71 13.71 -18.90 -21.40
N GLU A 72 14.99 -18.65 -21.16
CA GLU A 72 16.09 -19.27 -21.88
C GLU A 72 16.14 -20.80 -21.66
N SER A 73 16.09 -21.25 -20.41
CA SER A 73 16.07 -22.68 -20.10
C SER A 73 14.82 -23.42 -20.63
N ARG A 74 13.65 -22.77 -20.68
CA ARG A 74 12.44 -23.32 -21.34
C ARG A 74 12.65 -23.48 -22.85
N LYS A 75 13.28 -22.50 -23.51
CA LYS A 75 13.59 -22.57 -24.95
C LYS A 75 14.58 -23.68 -25.27
N GLU A 76 15.61 -23.88 -24.45
CA GLU A 76 16.56 -24.98 -24.61
C GLU A 76 15.89 -26.36 -24.46
N ARG A 77 15.03 -26.53 -23.45
CA ARG A 77 14.26 -27.79 -23.29
C ARG A 77 13.35 -28.06 -24.48
N SER A 78 12.64 -27.03 -24.97
CA SER A 78 11.74 -27.18 -26.12
C SER A 78 12.48 -27.52 -27.41
N SER A 79 13.63 -26.89 -27.67
CA SER A 79 14.45 -27.21 -28.84
C SER A 79 15.08 -28.59 -28.74
N LYS A 80 15.42 -29.06 -27.53
CA LYS A 80 15.91 -30.43 -27.32
C LYS A 80 14.82 -31.49 -27.52
N SER A 81 13.58 -31.24 -27.11
CA SER A 81 12.42 -32.13 -27.34
C SER A 81 12.14 -32.32 -28.83
N ARG A 82 12.10 -31.22 -29.58
CA ARG A 82 11.88 -31.28 -31.04
C ARG A 82 12.97 -32.05 -31.76
N LYS A 83 14.23 -31.89 -31.32
CA LYS A 83 15.39 -32.61 -31.87
C LYS A 83 15.31 -34.12 -31.61
N SER A 84 14.77 -34.55 -30.47
CA SER A 84 14.54 -35.97 -30.19
C SER A 84 13.38 -36.53 -31.01
N GLU A 85 12.27 -35.81 -31.11
CA GLU A 85 11.10 -36.21 -31.90
C GLU A 85 11.45 -36.38 -33.39
N GLU A 86 12.24 -35.47 -33.97
CA GLU A 86 12.73 -35.59 -35.35
C GLU A 86 13.62 -36.84 -35.54
N LYS A 87 14.43 -37.18 -34.53
CA LYS A 87 15.36 -38.30 -34.61
C LYS A 87 14.66 -39.65 -34.44
N GLU A 88 13.60 -39.70 -33.63
CA GLU A 88 12.75 -40.89 -33.47
C GLU A 88 11.94 -41.13 -34.75
N ASN A 89 11.29 -40.09 -35.30
CA ASN A 89 10.51 -40.21 -36.53
C ASN A 89 11.39 -40.56 -37.75
N SER A 90 12.62 -40.05 -37.84
CA SER A 90 13.54 -40.47 -38.91
C SER A 90 13.96 -41.94 -38.79
N LYS A 91 13.98 -42.49 -37.58
CA LYS A 91 14.43 -43.86 -37.31
C LYS A 91 13.30 -44.86 -37.57
N GLU A 92 12.07 -44.51 -37.22
CA GLU A 92 10.87 -45.27 -37.59
C GLU A 92 10.72 -45.36 -39.12
N LYS A 93 11.06 -44.29 -39.85
CA LYS A 93 10.98 -44.26 -41.32
C LYS A 93 12.06 -45.08 -42.03
N GLU A 94 13.22 -45.27 -41.40
CA GLU A 94 14.27 -46.18 -41.89
C GLU A 94 13.94 -47.65 -41.55
N GLU A 95 13.19 -47.91 -40.47
CA GLU A 95 12.73 -49.26 -40.09
C GLU A 95 11.49 -49.73 -40.91
N GLU A 96 10.70 -48.81 -41.48
CA GLU A 96 9.59 -49.15 -42.40
C GLU A 96 10.06 -49.52 -43.83
N GLU A 97 11.20 -49.02 -44.33
CA GLU A 97 11.70 -49.38 -45.67
C GLU A 97 12.40 -50.77 -45.73
N ASP A 98 12.78 -51.34 -44.59
CA ASP A 98 13.50 -52.64 -44.50
C ASP A 98 12.57 -53.85 -44.22
N ASN A 99 11.26 -53.64 -44.15
CA ASN A 99 10.28 -54.66 -43.70
C ASN A 99 9.26 -55.11 -44.77
N GLU A 100 9.63 -55.07 -46.06
CA GLU A 100 8.93 -55.84 -47.11
C GLU A 100 9.55 -57.24 -47.24
N MET A 101 9.30 -58.13 -46.26
CA MET A 101 9.40 -59.59 -46.47
C MET A 101 8.42 -60.33 -45.55
N ASP A 102 7.27 -60.67 -46.13
CA ASP A 102 6.52 -61.94 -46.00
C ASP A 102 6.41 -62.56 -44.59
N VAL A 103 5.36 -62.22 -43.83
CA VAL A 103 4.83 -63.05 -42.73
C VAL A 103 3.29 -62.94 -42.67
N ASP A 104 2.63 -63.76 -43.48
CA ASP A 104 1.19 -64.02 -43.39
C ASP A 104 0.93 -64.99 -42.22
N GLY A 105 0.22 -64.56 -41.17
CA GLY A 105 -0.38 -65.50 -40.21
C GLY A 105 -0.63 -65.10 -38.74
N GLU A 106 0.00 -64.07 -38.17
CA GLU A 106 -0.11 -63.79 -36.71
C GLU A 106 -0.36 -62.31 -36.33
N VAL A 107 -0.66 -61.43 -37.29
CA VAL A 107 -0.65 -59.96 -37.09
C VAL A 107 -1.94 -59.40 -36.47
N GLU A 108 -3.08 -60.08 -36.59
CA GLU A 108 -4.38 -59.56 -36.13
C GLU A 108 -4.51 -59.49 -34.60
N ASP A 109 -3.83 -60.37 -33.85
CA ASP A 109 -3.90 -60.38 -32.38
C ASP A 109 -2.98 -59.31 -31.74
N GLU A 110 -1.82 -59.02 -32.33
CA GLU A 110 -0.88 -58.00 -31.81
C GLU A 110 -1.32 -56.55 -32.09
N GLU A 111 -1.94 -56.28 -33.23
CA GLU A 111 -2.45 -54.94 -33.57
C GLU A 111 -3.63 -54.56 -32.65
N SER A 112 -4.52 -55.51 -32.36
CA SER A 112 -5.61 -55.32 -31.41
C SER A 112 -5.12 -55.09 -29.96
N ALA A 113 -3.99 -55.72 -29.60
CA ALA A 113 -3.36 -55.55 -28.29
C ALA A 113 -2.74 -54.16 -28.13
N LYS A 114 -2.02 -53.68 -29.16
CA LYS A 114 -1.43 -52.32 -29.19
C LYS A 114 -2.49 -51.23 -29.15
N GLU A 115 -3.59 -51.37 -29.88
CA GLU A 115 -4.69 -50.39 -29.87
C GLU A 115 -5.40 -50.32 -28.49
N ARG A 116 -5.48 -51.45 -27.79
CA ARG A 116 -6.03 -51.53 -26.42
C ARG A 116 -5.10 -50.88 -25.40
N GLU A 117 -3.79 -51.08 -25.56
CA GLU A 117 -2.75 -50.49 -24.71
C GLU A 117 -2.67 -48.96 -24.91
N GLU A 118 -2.81 -48.47 -26.14
CA GLU A 118 -2.91 -47.04 -26.46
C GLU A 118 -4.18 -46.41 -25.89
N LYS A 119 -5.34 -47.06 -26.01
CA LYS A 119 -6.59 -46.59 -25.36
C LYS A 119 -6.43 -46.51 -23.85
N GLU A 120 -5.77 -47.49 -23.23
CA GLU A 120 -5.55 -47.50 -21.79
C GLU A 120 -4.54 -46.40 -21.37
N ALA A 121 -3.52 -46.14 -22.19
CA ALA A 121 -2.57 -45.04 -21.99
C ALA A 121 -3.26 -43.67 -22.14
N GLN A 122 -4.12 -43.50 -23.15
CA GLN A 122 -4.92 -42.29 -23.33
C GLN A 122 -5.91 -42.08 -22.18
N GLU A 123 -6.54 -43.14 -21.67
CA GLU A 123 -7.44 -43.03 -20.51
C GLU A 123 -6.68 -42.63 -19.24
N LYS A 124 -5.48 -43.19 -19.03
CA LYS A 124 -4.58 -42.77 -17.94
C LYS A 124 -4.13 -41.32 -18.11
N GLN A 125 -3.76 -40.89 -19.31
CA GLN A 125 -3.39 -39.50 -19.61
C GLN A 125 -4.57 -38.54 -19.40
N ALA A 126 -5.77 -38.90 -19.85
CA ALA A 126 -6.98 -38.09 -19.66
C ALA A 126 -7.34 -37.93 -18.18
N ARG A 127 -7.16 -38.99 -17.36
CA ARG A 127 -7.34 -38.91 -15.89
C ARG A 127 -6.30 -38.01 -15.23
N VAL A 128 -5.04 -38.07 -15.66
CA VAL A 128 -3.97 -37.19 -15.16
C VAL A 128 -4.22 -35.75 -15.59
N GLU A 129 -4.59 -35.50 -16.84
CA GLU A 129 -4.90 -34.16 -17.36
C GLU A 129 -6.13 -33.58 -16.67
N ALA A 130 -7.18 -34.38 -16.43
CA ALA A 130 -8.35 -33.94 -15.67
C ALA A 130 -7.97 -33.53 -14.24
N SER A 131 -7.10 -34.31 -13.59
CA SER A 131 -6.59 -34.00 -12.25
C SER A 131 -5.75 -32.72 -12.23
N LEU A 132 -4.93 -32.51 -13.26
CA LEU A 132 -4.08 -31.32 -13.39
C LEU A 132 -4.93 -30.06 -13.64
N ARG A 133 -5.90 -30.16 -14.55
CA ARG A 133 -6.83 -29.09 -14.91
C ARG A 133 -7.72 -28.68 -13.74
N GLU A 134 -8.16 -29.63 -12.91
CA GLU A 134 -8.93 -29.31 -11.70
C GLU A 134 -8.09 -28.51 -10.70
N ARG A 135 -6.83 -28.93 -10.50
CA ARG A 135 -5.90 -28.26 -9.59
C ARG A 135 -5.56 -26.85 -10.06
N GLU A 136 -5.34 -26.67 -11.37
CA GLU A 136 -5.12 -25.34 -11.96
C GLU A 136 -6.33 -24.43 -11.82
N LYS A 137 -7.55 -24.96 -12.00
CA LYS A 137 -8.78 -24.19 -11.76
C LYS A 137 -8.88 -23.74 -10.30
N GLU A 138 -8.50 -24.56 -9.34
CA GLU A 138 -8.49 -24.18 -7.92
C GLU A 138 -7.46 -23.08 -7.63
N VAL A 139 -6.25 -23.20 -8.21
CA VAL A 139 -5.23 -22.14 -8.13
C VAL A 139 -5.73 -20.85 -8.76
N GLN A 140 -6.43 -20.90 -9.89
CA GLN A 140 -7.01 -19.70 -10.51
C GLN A 140 -8.15 -19.11 -9.69
N ARG A 141 -9.04 -19.92 -9.10
CA ARG A 141 -10.10 -19.45 -8.21
C ARG A 141 -9.53 -18.72 -7.01
N THR A 142 -8.57 -19.34 -6.31
CA THR A 142 -7.91 -18.75 -5.14
C THR A 142 -7.15 -17.47 -5.50
N LEU A 143 -6.44 -17.45 -6.64
CA LEU A 143 -5.75 -16.26 -7.13
C LEU A 143 -6.74 -15.12 -7.48
N ALA A 144 -7.85 -15.43 -8.15
CA ALA A 144 -8.87 -14.44 -8.51
C ALA A 144 -9.52 -13.83 -7.27
N VAL A 145 -9.81 -14.65 -6.25
CA VAL A 145 -10.32 -14.20 -4.95
C VAL A 145 -9.30 -13.29 -4.27
N HIS A 146 -8.04 -13.72 -4.15
CA HIS A 146 -7.00 -12.92 -3.50
C HIS A 146 -6.74 -11.58 -4.20
N LEU A 147 -6.83 -11.53 -5.53
CA LEU A 147 -6.68 -10.27 -6.27
C LEU A 147 -7.85 -9.32 -5.98
N ARG A 148 -9.09 -9.84 -5.98
CA ARG A 148 -10.30 -9.08 -5.66
C ARG A 148 -10.29 -8.57 -4.22
N ASP A 149 -9.95 -9.41 -3.26
CA ASP A 149 -9.93 -9.05 -1.83
C ASP A 149 -8.96 -7.90 -1.59
N ARG A 150 -7.76 -7.97 -2.18
CA ARG A 150 -6.74 -6.92 -2.08
C ARG A 150 -7.19 -5.58 -2.68
N ASP A 151 -7.97 -5.60 -3.76
CA ASP A 151 -8.51 -4.37 -4.35
C ASP A 151 -9.65 -3.80 -3.49
N THR A 152 -10.48 -4.65 -2.93
CA THR A 152 -11.56 -4.26 -2.01
C THR A 152 -10.99 -3.63 -0.74
N GLU A 153 -9.96 -4.25 -0.16
CA GLU A 153 -9.27 -3.77 1.05
C GLU A 153 -8.62 -2.39 0.83
N ARG A 154 -8.04 -2.15 -0.35
CA ARG A 154 -7.51 -0.83 -0.70
C ARG A 154 -8.58 0.25 -0.75
N GLU A 155 -9.74 -0.04 -1.35
CA GLU A 155 -10.83 0.93 -1.39
C GLU A 155 -11.45 1.14 0.01
N HIS A 156 -11.53 0.08 0.82
CA HIS A 156 -11.94 0.20 2.23
C HIS A 156 -11.01 1.11 3.02
N HIS A 157 -9.70 0.94 2.91
CA HIS A 157 -8.76 1.82 3.61
C HIS A 157 -8.89 3.30 3.18
N LYS A 158 -9.05 3.58 1.88
CA LYS A 158 -9.30 4.96 1.42
C LYS A 158 -10.60 5.52 1.97
N HIS A 159 -11.66 4.71 1.99
CA HIS A 159 -12.95 5.11 2.55
C HIS A 159 -12.82 5.38 4.05
N ASP A 160 -12.18 4.49 4.80
CA ASP A 160 -12.00 4.63 6.24
C ASP A 160 -11.11 5.82 6.61
N GLU A 161 -10.05 6.08 5.84
CA GLU A 161 -9.24 7.30 5.95
C GLU A 161 -10.09 8.56 5.72
N ALA A 162 -10.91 8.58 4.66
CA ALA A 162 -11.80 9.70 4.39
C ALA A 162 -12.83 9.90 5.51
N VAL A 163 -13.41 8.81 6.04
CA VAL A 163 -14.33 8.84 7.18
C VAL A 163 -13.63 9.36 8.44
N GLN A 164 -12.40 8.94 8.72
CA GLN A 164 -11.62 9.45 9.84
C GLN A 164 -11.34 10.95 9.71
N HIS A 165 -10.94 11.40 8.52
CA HIS A 165 -10.73 12.83 8.24
C HIS A 165 -12.01 13.63 8.42
N PHE A 166 -13.14 13.13 7.90
CA PHE A 166 -14.43 13.78 8.05
C PHE A 166 -14.88 13.83 9.52
N ASN A 167 -14.75 12.72 10.25
CA ASN A 167 -15.07 12.65 11.68
C ASN A 167 -14.21 13.61 12.50
N ALA A 168 -12.92 13.77 12.16
CA ALA A 168 -12.05 14.76 12.81
C ALA A 168 -12.56 16.20 12.59
N LEU A 169 -12.94 16.53 11.35
CA LEU A 169 -13.52 17.85 11.04
C LEU A 169 -14.84 18.09 11.79
N LEU A 170 -15.71 17.08 11.87
CA LEU A 170 -16.96 17.18 12.64
C LEU A 170 -16.69 17.37 14.13
N ALA A 171 -15.72 16.64 14.69
CA ALA A 171 -15.34 16.76 16.10
C ALA A 171 -14.83 18.18 16.42
N ASP A 172 -13.99 18.74 15.55
CA ASP A 172 -13.50 20.11 15.70
C ASP A 172 -14.65 21.12 15.66
N LEU A 173 -15.59 20.99 14.71
CA LEU A 173 -16.75 21.89 14.61
C LEU A 173 -17.67 21.82 15.83
N VAL A 174 -17.98 20.61 16.31
CA VAL A 174 -18.82 20.40 17.50
C VAL A 174 -18.12 20.92 18.76
N SER A 175 -16.81 20.72 18.86
CA SER A 175 -16.00 21.24 19.97
C SER A 175 -15.98 22.77 19.97
N LEU A 176 -15.93 23.43 18.81
CA LEU A 176 -15.96 24.90 18.72
C LEU A 176 -17.32 25.45 19.16
N LEU A 177 -18.42 24.84 18.71
CA LEU A 177 -19.77 25.27 19.07
C LEU A 177 -20.03 25.15 20.59
N SER A 178 -19.69 24.02 21.18
CA SER A 178 -19.83 23.81 22.63
C SER A 178 -18.97 24.78 23.46
N ASN A 179 -17.75 25.09 23.01
CA ASN A 179 -16.90 26.08 23.67
C ASN A 179 -17.43 27.52 23.54
N LEU A 180 -18.02 27.87 22.40
CA LEU A 180 -18.70 29.15 22.18
C LEU A 180 -19.93 29.28 23.08
N ASP A 181 -20.75 28.24 23.21
CA ASP A 181 -21.90 28.22 24.12
C ASP A 181 -21.47 28.39 25.58
N LEU A 182 -20.39 27.72 26.00
CA LEU A 182 -19.84 27.87 27.35
C LEU A 182 -19.26 29.28 27.57
N PHE A 183 -18.59 29.86 26.57
CA PHE A 183 -18.05 31.22 26.64
C PHE A 183 -19.17 32.27 26.71
N ILE A 184 -20.24 32.12 25.93
CA ILE A 184 -21.42 32.99 25.98
C ILE A 184 -22.12 32.87 27.32
N TYR A 185 -22.27 31.65 27.85
CA TYR A 185 -22.89 31.39 29.15
C TYR A 185 -22.06 32.01 30.30
N PHE A 186 -20.74 31.83 30.30
CA PHE A 186 -19.84 32.42 31.30
C PHE A 186 -19.83 33.94 31.21
N SER A 187 -19.80 34.51 30.00
CA SER A 187 -19.84 35.95 29.77
C SER A 187 -21.17 36.57 30.22
N ARG A 188 -22.32 35.92 29.97
CA ARG A 188 -23.64 36.35 30.49
C ARG A 188 -23.68 36.30 32.02
N ASN A 189 -23.17 35.24 32.64
CA ASN A 189 -23.13 35.13 34.10
C ASN A 189 -22.19 36.18 34.74
N LEU A 190 -21.03 36.43 34.14
CA LEU A 190 -20.10 37.46 34.61
C LEU A 190 -20.68 38.87 34.46
N LEU A 191 -21.40 39.14 33.35
CA LEU A 191 -22.07 40.42 33.13
C LEU A 191 -23.24 40.63 34.12
N MET A 192 -24.04 39.59 34.40
CA MET A 192 -25.09 39.66 35.42
C MET A 192 -24.52 39.82 36.84
N SER A 193 -23.39 39.16 37.16
CA SER A 193 -22.72 39.31 38.46
C SER A 193 -22.14 40.72 38.65
N ARG A 194 -21.53 41.31 37.59
CA ARG A 194 -21.04 42.70 37.60
C ARG A 194 -22.19 43.71 37.72
N ASN A 195 -23.29 43.51 37.01
CA ASN A 195 -24.48 44.36 37.14
C ASN A 195 -25.11 44.27 38.54
N SER A 196 -25.12 43.08 39.15
CA SER A 196 -25.61 42.90 40.53
C SER A 196 -24.73 43.63 41.55
N GLN A 197 -23.40 43.58 41.43
CA GLN A 197 -22.49 44.36 42.28
C GLN A 197 -22.63 45.87 42.06
N LEU A 198 -22.85 46.32 40.81
CA LEU A 198 -23.02 47.73 40.48
C LEU A 198 -24.35 48.31 41.01
N VAL A 199 -25.42 47.49 41.05
CA VAL A 199 -26.69 47.84 41.70
C VAL A 199 -26.55 47.89 43.23
N VAL A 200 -25.80 46.97 43.84
CA VAL A 200 -25.54 46.99 45.30
C VAL A 200 -24.66 48.19 45.72
N LEU A 201 -23.68 48.57 44.89
CA LEU A 201 -22.84 49.75 45.14
C LEU A 201 -23.62 51.07 44.95
N ASN A 202 -24.49 51.17 43.94
CA ASN A 202 -25.36 52.35 43.78
C ASN A 202 -26.39 52.47 44.90
N ASN A 203 -26.95 51.36 45.40
CA ASN A 203 -27.86 51.38 46.55
C ASN A 203 -27.14 51.66 47.89
N SER A 204 -25.86 51.31 48.02
CA SER A 204 -25.07 51.63 49.24
C SER A 204 -24.53 53.07 49.24
N CYS A 205 -24.27 53.65 48.07
CA CYS A 205 -23.78 55.04 47.96
C CYS A 205 -24.91 56.09 47.96
N GLY A 206 -26.15 55.72 47.63
CA GLY A 206 -27.32 56.60 47.66
C GLY A 206 -27.91 56.91 49.05
N ILE A 207 -27.41 56.28 50.13
CA ILE A 207 -27.96 56.44 51.50
C ILE A 207 -27.19 57.47 52.35
N ARG A 208 -26.06 58.04 51.88
CA ARG A 208 -25.21 58.94 52.70
C ARG A 208 -25.02 60.37 52.18
N ILE A 209 -26.03 60.99 51.55
CA ILE A 209 -25.94 62.42 51.17
C ILE A 209 -26.96 63.32 51.92
N ASN A 210 -27.92 62.77 52.67
CA ASN A 210 -28.89 63.59 53.40
C ASN A 210 -28.67 63.60 54.92
N ASN A 211 -27.45 63.91 55.39
CA ASN A 211 -27.27 64.26 56.81
C ASN A 211 -26.03 65.12 57.10
N ILE A 212 -25.84 66.23 56.38
CA ILE A 212 -24.96 67.32 56.83
C ILE A 212 -25.63 68.63 56.41
N PHE A 213 -26.48 69.20 57.25
CA PHE A 213 -26.66 70.65 57.47
C PHE A 213 -27.77 70.84 58.52
N SER A 214 -27.40 70.60 59.77
CA SER A 214 -28.02 71.24 60.92
C SER A 214 -26.86 71.85 61.70
N PHE A 215 -26.65 73.16 61.59
CA PHE A 215 -26.15 73.99 62.68
C PHE A 215 -26.26 75.47 62.32
N SER A 216 -26.95 76.17 63.23
CA SER A 216 -27.12 77.61 63.41
C SER A 216 -28.17 78.36 62.59
#